data_AF-A0AAW8HNE6-F1
#
_entry.id   AF-A0AAW8HNE6-F1
#
_cell.length_a   1.000
_cell.length_b   1.000
_cell.length_c   1.000
_cell.angle_alpha   90.00
_cell.angle_beta   90.00
_cell.angle_gamma   90.00
#
_symmetry.space_group_name_H-M   'P 1'
#
loop_
_entity.id
_entity.type
_entity.pdbx_description
1 polymer ?
#
loop_
_entity_poly.entity_id
_entity_poly.type
_entity_poly.pdbx_seq_one_letter_code
_entity_poly.pdbx_strand_id
1 'polypeptide(L)'
;MRRFSIIFIFVTGSSLANTFVFTKNNNVLSLSPGVEIAEFSINGSHSNTSSLCSIGGMAESVRAGEGQRNRWIYSDSSSACVAVISDLKDGTVNVMTRSCENHCGVSAVGSLDGKYVLK
;
A
#
# COMPACT_ATOMS: atom_id res chain seq x y z
N MET A 1 6.84 37.00 44.01
CA MET A 1 6.02 36.58 42.85
C MET A 1 6.47 35.19 42.43
N ARG A 2 5.62 34.17 42.62
CA ARG A 2 5.97 32.76 42.37
C ARG A 2 5.69 32.45 40.89
N ARG A 3 6.74 32.23 40.09
CA ARG A 3 6.63 31.91 38.67
C ARG A 3 6.19 30.46 38.51
N PHE A 4 4.98 30.23 38.00
CA PHE A 4 4.51 28.90 37.63
C PHE A 4 4.94 28.63 36.19
N SER A 5 5.87 27.70 36.00
CA SER A 5 6.23 27.18 34.67
C SER A 5 5.24 26.07 34.30
N ILE A 6 4.51 26.25 33.21
CA ILE A 6 3.61 25.23 32.65
C ILE A 6 4.45 24.30 31.77
N ILE A 7 4.53 23.02 32.13
CA ILE A 7 5.19 21.99 31.34
C ILE A 7 4.14 21.36 30.43
N PHE A 8 4.26 21.56 29.12
CA PHE A 8 3.47 20.83 28.12
C PHE A 8 4.13 19.48 27.86
N ILE A 9 3.54 18.40 28.39
CA ILE A 9 3.94 17.03 28.08
C ILE A 9 3.22 16.64 26.78
N PHE A 10 3.96 16.60 25.67
CA PHE A 10 3.47 15.99 24.44
C PHE A 10 3.55 14.47 24.58
N VAL A 11 2.42 13.84 24.92
CA VAL A 11 2.29 12.39 24.86
C VAL A 11 2.08 12.01 23.40
N THR A 12 3.16 11.63 22.72
CA THR A 12 3.08 11.00 21.39
C THR A 12 2.56 9.58 21.59
N GLY A 13 1.26 9.37 21.40
CA GLY A 13 0.69 8.03 21.33
C GLY A 13 1.14 7.34 20.04
N SER A 14 1.86 6.22 20.16
CA SER A 14 2.15 5.35 19.02
C SER A 14 0.85 4.71 18.57
N SER A 15 0.34 5.10 17.39
CA SER A 15 -0.78 4.38 16.78
C SER A 15 -0.31 2.96 16.45
N LEU A 16 -0.99 1.95 17.01
CA LEU A 16 -0.86 0.56 16.57
C LEU A 16 -1.39 0.49 15.14
N ALA A 17 -0.53 0.69 14.15
CA ALA A 17 -0.87 0.44 12.77
C ALA A 17 -1.08 -1.06 12.62
N ASN A 18 -2.33 -1.51 12.48
CA ASN A 18 -2.63 -2.91 12.24
C ASN A 18 -2.18 -3.26 10.83
N THR A 19 -1.25 -4.20 10.70
CA THR A 19 -0.83 -4.73 9.40
C THR A 19 -1.70 -5.91 9.01
N PHE A 20 -2.32 -5.83 7.84
CA PHE A 20 -3.13 -6.89 7.25
C PHE A 20 -2.37 -7.54 6.09
N VAL A 21 -2.51 -8.87 5.96
CA VAL A 21 -1.87 -9.64 4.89
C VAL A 21 -2.94 -10.18 3.95
N PHE A 22 -2.80 -9.87 2.67
CA PHE A 22 -3.67 -10.33 1.60
C PHE A 22 -2.87 -11.15 0.59
N THR A 23 -3.54 -12.09 -0.08
CA THR A 23 -2.90 -12.96 -1.07
C THR A 23 -3.67 -13.01 -2.39
N LYS A 24 -2.93 -13.20 -3.48
CA LYS A 24 -3.44 -13.41 -4.84
C LYS A 24 -2.38 -14.20 -5.60
N ASN A 25 -2.64 -15.46 -5.99
CA ASN A 25 -1.79 -16.27 -6.89
C ASN A 25 -0.27 -15.97 -6.85
N ASN A 26 0.55 -16.64 -6.05
CA ASN A 26 1.99 -16.34 -5.91
C ASN A 26 2.36 -14.91 -5.46
N ASN A 27 1.38 -14.04 -5.19
CA ASN A 27 1.59 -12.68 -4.70
C ASN A 27 1.07 -12.52 -3.26
N VAL A 28 1.79 -11.72 -2.49
CA VAL A 28 1.45 -11.36 -1.10
C VAL A 28 1.50 -9.84 -0.97
N LEU A 29 0.43 -9.25 -0.46
CA LEU A 29 0.30 -7.83 -0.11
C LEU A 29 0.24 -7.70 1.41
N SER A 30 1.14 -6.91 1.99
CA SER A 30 1.07 -6.44 3.36
C SER A 30 0.61 -4.99 3.33
N LEU A 31 -0.41 -4.65 4.13
CA LEU A 31 -1.02 -3.33 4.14
C LEU A 31 -1.31 -2.89 5.58
N SER A 32 -0.72 -1.77 5.98
CA SER A 32 -0.99 -1.08 7.25
C SER A 32 -1.76 0.20 6.91
N PRO A 33 -3.10 0.18 6.89
CA PRO A 33 -3.89 1.33 6.50
C PRO A 33 -3.81 2.44 7.56
N GLY A 34 -3.60 3.66 7.12
CA GLY A 34 -3.76 4.89 7.90
C GLY A 34 -4.69 5.87 7.18
N VAL A 35 -5.07 6.94 7.89
CA VAL A 35 -6.05 7.93 7.39
C VAL A 35 -5.49 8.69 6.18
N GLU A 36 -4.26 9.19 6.29
CA GLU A 36 -3.60 9.97 5.24
C GLU A 36 -2.60 9.13 4.45
N ILE A 37 -1.93 8.19 5.12
CA ILE A 37 -0.87 7.37 4.55
C ILE A 37 -1.15 5.91 4.90
N ALA A 38 -1.03 5.02 3.91
CA ALA A 38 -0.95 3.59 4.14
C ALA A 38 0.47 3.10 3.85
N GLU A 39 1.07 2.41 4.80
CA GLU A 39 2.31 1.66 4.55
C GLU A 39 1.94 0.34 3.88
N PHE A 40 2.65 -0.04 2.83
CA PHE A 40 2.41 -1.29 2.14
C PHE A 40 3.69 -1.91 1.58
N SER A 41 3.64 -3.21 1.36
CA SER A 41 4.57 -3.91 0.48
C SER A 41 3.85 -5.01 -0.26
N ILE A 42 4.20 -5.22 -1.52
CA ILE A 42 3.65 -6.29 -2.34
C ILE A 42 4.79 -6.99 -3.05
N ASN A 43 4.79 -8.31 -2.97
CA ASN A 43 5.80 -9.17 -3.56
C ASN A 43 5.10 -10.23 -4.39
N GLY A 44 5.63 -10.51 -5.57
CA GLY A 44 4.84 -11.19 -6.56
C GLY A 44 5.58 -11.70 -7.77
N SER A 45 4.90 -12.57 -8.52
CA SER A 45 5.31 -13.00 -9.86
C SER A 45 4.11 -13.30 -10.72
N HIS A 46 4.29 -13.32 -12.04
CA HIS A 46 3.31 -13.94 -12.92
C HIS A 46 3.28 -15.45 -12.65
N SER A 47 2.08 -16.05 -12.72
CA SER A 47 1.88 -17.48 -12.42
C SER A 47 2.68 -18.43 -13.32
N ASN A 48 3.13 -17.96 -14.48
CA ASN A 48 3.85 -18.71 -15.51
C ASN A 48 5.31 -18.27 -15.69
N THR A 49 5.83 -17.34 -14.87
CA THR A 49 7.22 -16.89 -14.96
C THR A 49 7.92 -16.92 -13.60
N SER A 50 9.24 -17.06 -13.62
CA SER A 50 10.09 -16.87 -12.45
C SER A 50 10.43 -15.41 -12.17
N SER A 51 9.98 -14.48 -13.02
CA SER A 51 10.29 -13.05 -12.84
C SER A 51 9.50 -12.48 -11.67
N LEU A 52 10.24 -12.01 -10.66
CA LEU A 52 9.68 -11.42 -9.45
C LEU A 52 9.55 -9.91 -9.61
N CYS A 53 8.50 -9.34 -9.01
CA CYS A 53 8.25 -7.91 -8.92
C CYS A 53 7.88 -7.59 -7.47
N SER A 54 8.49 -6.53 -6.95
CA SER A 54 8.25 -6.08 -5.59
C SER A 54 8.20 -4.56 -5.55
N ILE A 55 7.16 -4.01 -4.93
CA ILE A 55 7.02 -2.58 -4.67
C ILE A 55 6.54 -2.39 -3.23
N GLY A 56 6.91 -1.29 -2.61
CA GLY A 56 6.49 -0.98 -1.25
C GLY A 56 6.93 0.41 -0.83
N GLY A 57 6.28 0.92 0.21
CA GLY A 57 6.53 2.25 0.74
C GLY A 57 5.26 2.86 1.34
N MET A 58 5.20 4.19 1.32
CA MET A 58 4.09 4.97 1.83
C MET A 58 3.19 5.39 0.66
N ALA A 59 1.93 4.96 0.68
CA ALA A 59 0.93 5.34 -0.30
C ALA A 59 0.00 6.42 0.28
N GLU A 60 -0.22 7.49 -0.48
CA GLU A 60 -1.03 8.63 -0.06
C GLU A 60 -2.51 8.40 -0.32
N SER A 61 -3.35 8.78 0.64
CA SER A 61 -4.80 8.65 0.57
C SER A 61 -5.36 9.57 -0.52
N VAL A 62 -6.29 9.02 -1.31
CA VAL A 62 -7.03 9.76 -2.33
C VAL A 62 -8.51 9.45 -2.21
N ARG A 63 -9.34 10.20 -2.95
CA ARG A 63 -10.78 9.97 -2.97
C ARG A 63 -11.09 8.53 -3.42
N ALA A 64 -11.73 7.77 -2.54
CA ALA A 64 -12.26 6.45 -2.83
C ALA A 64 -13.34 6.52 -3.92
N GLY A 65 -13.30 5.56 -4.85
CA GLY A 65 -14.31 5.39 -5.88
C GLY A 65 -15.57 4.65 -5.40
N GLU A 66 -16.51 4.41 -6.31
CA GLU A 66 -17.67 3.57 -6.02
C GLU A 66 -17.23 2.15 -5.62
N GLY A 67 -17.88 1.58 -4.59
CA GLY A 67 -17.54 0.25 -4.06
C GLY A 67 -16.26 0.18 -3.21
N GLN A 68 -15.52 1.27 -3.06
CA GLN A 68 -14.28 1.34 -2.28
C GLN A 68 -14.54 1.95 -0.90
N ARG A 69 -13.82 1.46 0.13
CA ARG A 69 -13.76 2.05 1.47
C ARG A 69 -12.66 3.10 1.52
N ASN A 70 -11.48 2.72 1.07
CA ASN A 70 -10.29 3.56 1.04
C ASN A 70 -9.55 3.36 -0.28
N ARG A 71 -8.76 4.37 -0.66
CA ARG A 71 -7.91 4.30 -1.83
C ARG A 71 -6.62 5.05 -1.56
N TRP A 72 -5.50 4.43 -1.90
CA TRP A 72 -4.18 5.03 -1.78
C TRP A 72 -3.41 4.94 -3.09
N ILE A 73 -2.52 5.90 -3.32
CA ILE A 73 -1.64 5.95 -4.49
C ILE A 73 -0.19 6.02 -4.00
N TYR A 74 0.62 5.09 -4.47
CA TYR A 74 2.06 5.14 -4.38
C TYR A 74 2.63 5.54 -5.74
N SER A 75 3.66 6.38 -5.72
CA SER A 75 4.40 6.77 -6.91
C SER A 75 5.90 6.74 -6.61
N ASP A 76 6.65 5.92 -7.33
CA ASP A 76 8.11 5.96 -7.34
C ASP A 76 8.58 6.95 -8.40
N SER A 77 9.14 8.08 -7.95
CA SER A 77 9.67 9.11 -8.84
C SER A 77 10.86 8.65 -9.69
N SER A 78 11.60 7.61 -9.27
CA SER A 78 12.79 7.15 -9.97
C SER A 78 12.48 6.26 -11.17
N SER A 79 11.43 5.44 -11.07
CA SER A 79 11.00 4.51 -12.11
C SER A 79 9.72 4.94 -12.84
N ALA A 80 9.04 5.99 -12.35
CA ALA A 80 7.69 6.39 -12.71
C ALA A 80 6.61 5.33 -12.42
N CYS A 81 6.94 4.28 -11.65
CA CYS A 81 6.00 3.23 -11.29
C CYS A 81 4.96 3.76 -10.30
N VAL A 82 3.69 3.63 -10.67
CA VAL A 82 2.55 4.02 -9.84
C VAL A 82 1.77 2.78 -9.45
N ALA A 83 1.39 2.68 -8.18
CA ALA A 83 0.48 1.66 -7.69
C ALA A 83 -0.73 2.28 -7.00
N VAL A 84 -1.91 1.82 -7.40
CA VAL A 84 -3.19 2.22 -6.81
C VAL A 84 -3.71 1.05 -5.99
N ILE A 85 -3.90 1.27 -4.69
CA ILE A 85 -4.36 0.28 -3.73
C ILE A 85 -5.78 0.68 -3.32
N SER A 86 -6.75 -0.16 -3.61
CA SER A 86 -8.17 0.10 -3.32
C SER A 86 -8.71 -0.93 -2.35
N ASP A 87 -9.00 -0.51 -1.12
CA ASP A 87 -9.71 -1.32 -0.14
C ASP A 87 -11.20 -1.34 -0.51
N LEU A 88 -11.75 -2.53 -0.75
CA LEU A 88 -13.11 -2.72 -1.24
C LEU A 88 -14.09 -3.00 -0.09
N LYS A 89 -15.37 -2.67 -0.30
CA LYS A 89 -16.39 -2.86 0.74
C LYS A 89 -16.60 -4.31 1.17
N ASP A 90 -16.24 -5.26 0.30
CA ASP A 90 -16.29 -6.70 0.54
C ASP A 90 -15.10 -7.25 1.33
N GLY A 91 -14.16 -6.39 1.76
CA GLY A 91 -13.00 -6.76 2.58
C GLY A 91 -11.80 -7.26 1.77
N THR A 92 -11.86 -7.19 0.44
CA THR A 92 -10.73 -7.49 -0.44
C THR A 92 -9.98 -6.21 -0.84
N VAL A 93 -8.77 -6.36 -1.36
CA VAL A 93 -7.97 -5.23 -1.84
C VAL A 93 -7.67 -5.41 -3.32
N ASN A 94 -7.96 -4.41 -4.14
CA ASN A 94 -7.58 -4.39 -5.54
C ASN A 94 -6.34 -3.52 -5.75
N VAL A 95 -5.34 -4.07 -6.46
CA VAL A 95 -4.10 -3.37 -6.83
C VAL A 95 -4.09 -3.14 -8.34
N MET A 96 -3.68 -1.94 -8.76
CA MET A 96 -3.41 -1.63 -10.16
C MET A 96 -2.08 -0.90 -10.28
N THR A 97 -1.24 -1.33 -11.20
CA THR A 97 0.06 -0.71 -11.48
C THR A 97 0.05 0.02 -12.82
N ARG A 98 0.88 1.06 -12.94
CA ARG A 98 1.07 1.85 -14.17
C ARG A 98 2.54 2.25 -14.29
N SER A 99 3.08 2.15 -15.50
CA SER A 99 4.44 2.58 -15.82
C SER A 99 5.52 1.90 -14.97
N CYS A 100 5.31 0.63 -14.61
CA CYS A 100 6.21 -0.13 -13.73
C CYS A 100 7.20 -1.02 -14.49
N GLU A 101 7.31 -0.86 -15.82
CA GLU A 101 8.23 -1.64 -16.67
C GLU A 101 9.69 -1.39 -16.29
N ASN A 102 10.03 -0.14 -15.93
CA ASN A 102 11.37 0.24 -15.49
C ASN A 102 11.71 -0.27 -14.07
N HIS A 103 10.69 -0.55 -13.26
CA HIS A 103 10.86 -1.05 -11.89
C HIS A 103 10.91 -2.57 -11.83
N CYS A 104 9.93 -3.23 -12.43
CA CYS A 104 9.78 -4.69 -12.37
C CYS A 104 10.37 -5.42 -13.58
N GLY A 105 10.83 -4.69 -14.59
CA GLY A 105 11.17 -5.27 -15.88
C GLY A 105 9.93 -5.66 -16.69
N VAL A 106 10.11 -5.72 -18.00
CA VAL A 106 9.04 -6.06 -18.97
C VAL A 106 8.44 -7.45 -18.75
N SER A 107 9.16 -8.36 -18.11
CA SER A 107 8.70 -9.74 -17.86
C SER A 107 7.82 -9.88 -16.61
N ALA A 108 7.81 -8.90 -15.71
CA ALA A 108 7.00 -8.94 -14.48
C ALA A 108 6.03 -7.75 -14.34
N VAL A 109 5.99 -6.82 -15.30
CA VAL A 109 4.97 -5.75 -15.32
C VAL A 109 3.55 -6.34 -15.29
N GLY A 110 2.67 -5.70 -14.52
CA GLY A 110 1.28 -6.14 -14.32
C GLY A 110 1.10 -7.41 -13.48
N SER A 111 2.17 -8.09 -13.05
CA SER A 111 2.05 -9.28 -12.16
C SER A 111 1.35 -8.96 -10.83
N LEU A 112 1.52 -7.72 -10.36
CA LEU A 112 0.94 -7.22 -9.13
C LEU A 112 -0.54 -6.85 -9.26
N ASP A 113 -1.06 -6.71 -10.47
CA ASP A 113 -2.43 -6.23 -10.71
C ASP A 113 -3.50 -7.26 -10.34
N GLY A 114 -4.57 -6.80 -9.71
CA GLY A 114 -5.77 -7.59 -9.45
C GLY A 114 -6.21 -7.62 -8.00
N LYS A 115 -7.12 -8.55 -7.72
CA LYS A 115 -7.85 -8.64 -6.45
C LYS A 115 -7.15 -9.60 -5.48
N TYR A 116 -6.87 -9.11 -4.28
CA TYR A 116 -6.25 -9.83 -3.17
C TYR A 116 -7.27 -10.10 -2.07
N VAL A 117 -7.23 -11.31 -1.51
CA VAL A 117 -8.12 -11.75 -0.43
C VAL A 117 -7.35 -11.79 0.88
N LEU A 118 -8.01 -11.46 1.99
CA LEU A 118 -7.41 -11.51 3.31
C LEU A 118 -6.96 -12.94 3.61
N LYS A 119 -5.73 -13.08 4.10
CA LYS A 119 -5.13 -14.37 4.47
C LYS A 119 -5.59 -14.83 5.85
#